data_AF-A0A960WHZ5-F1
#
_entry.id   AF-A0A960WHZ5-F1
#
_cell.length_a   1.000
_cell.length_b   1.000
_cell.length_c   1.000
_cell.angle_alpha   90.00
_cell.angle_beta   90.00
_cell.angle_gamma   90.00
#
_symmetry.space_group_name_H-M   'P 1'
#
loop_
_entity.id
_entity.type
_entity.pdbx_description
1 polymer ?
#
loop_
_entity_poly.entity_id
_entity_poly.type
_entity_poly.pdbx_seq_one_letter_code
_entity_poly.pdbx_strand_id
1 'polypeptide(L)'
;MGFNEKLHHESEAWVKGKLISAEQQKKILEGYPVETAWYKQSGFLLRALALSLFAAALILLISANWDQLPRFLRSGIALLPMLTATVFAWVFYHRSQETQAGQYLELSLFFVCLTLGANIFLQAQIYHISAFFPNGFLWWMIGILPVILFLESRLTAYLLLVILFLHTSMLNNFDQASLTTPAFLAISGWIALRKPVLPFLLLWFVTSLFSIGYFIAFFDSESSIFLSMLILSLFSVNLLSYFYNRVYSKKPLMILSGIFEWYLIAVWFAMTFAELPVVVLESKFTWFMGVVFLASAGIRVLNINNMLNFRNLLVTFFILTSIIVHLSVPEKNAKSWENTVRFIYNITFLGSAIALIIWGLRKQNKTDFFSGVVMIVVLAVGRYLDLIGEYITSSLLFAGSGILIWLLNKYWEKNYGQP
;
A
#
# COMPACT_ATOMS: atom_id res chain seq x y z
N MET A 1 -14.61 22.05 -5.84
CA MET A 1 -15.76 21.12 -5.83
C MET A 1 -15.98 20.61 -7.23
N GLY A 2 -16.20 19.30 -7.39
CA GLY A 2 -16.64 18.74 -8.67
C GLY A 2 -18.05 19.22 -9.02
N PHE A 3 -18.43 19.18 -10.31
CA PHE A 3 -19.75 19.59 -10.77
C PHE A 3 -20.89 18.92 -9.97
N ASN A 4 -20.81 17.61 -9.74
CA ASN A 4 -21.85 16.87 -8.98
C ASN A 4 -21.90 17.27 -7.49
N GLU A 5 -20.75 17.53 -6.84
CA GLU A 5 -20.72 18.03 -5.45
C GLU A 5 -21.32 19.43 -5.35
N LYS A 6 -21.02 20.28 -6.33
CA LYS A 6 -21.53 21.64 -6.40
C LYS A 6 -23.03 21.63 -6.69
N LEU A 7 -23.49 20.74 -7.58
CA LEU A 7 -24.89 20.50 -7.89
C LEU A 7 -25.65 20.02 -6.65
N HIS A 8 -25.10 19.08 -5.87
CA HIS A 8 -25.69 18.67 -4.59
C HIS A 8 -25.88 19.87 -3.66
N HIS A 9 -24.82 20.65 -3.45
CA HIS A 9 -24.83 21.77 -2.51
C HIS A 9 -25.68 22.96 -2.98
N GLU A 10 -25.71 23.25 -4.29
CA GLU A 10 -26.56 24.28 -4.88
C GLU A 10 -28.03 23.84 -4.91
N SER A 11 -28.30 22.54 -5.14
CA SER A 11 -29.67 22.00 -5.16
C SER A 11 -30.37 22.09 -3.80
N GLU A 12 -29.65 22.01 -2.69
CA GLU A 12 -30.20 22.25 -1.35
C GLU A 12 -30.66 23.70 -1.17
N ALA A 13 -29.90 24.66 -1.72
CA ALA A 13 -30.29 26.06 -1.73
C ALA A 13 -31.52 26.29 -2.61
N TRP A 14 -31.67 25.56 -3.71
CA TRP A 14 -32.85 25.64 -4.59
C TRP A 14 -34.11 25.08 -3.92
N VAL A 15 -33.99 23.99 -3.14
CA VAL A 15 -35.11 23.48 -2.33
C VAL A 15 -35.51 24.47 -1.25
N LYS A 16 -34.53 25.03 -0.51
CA LYS A 16 -34.80 26.07 0.49
C LYS A 16 -35.42 27.32 -0.12
N GLY A 17 -34.98 27.70 -1.32
CA GLY A 17 -35.54 28.80 -2.09
C GLY A 17 -36.89 28.51 -2.75
N LYS A 18 -37.46 27.30 -2.56
CA LYS A 18 -38.70 26.83 -3.21
C LYS A 18 -38.67 26.87 -4.74
N LEU A 19 -37.48 26.88 -5.35
CA LEU A 19 -37.29 26.84 -6.80
C LEU A 19 -37.56 25.44 -7.37
N ILE A 20 -37.30 24.40 -6.57
CA ILE A 20 -37.60 23.00 -6.89
C ILE A 20 -38.17 22.28 -5.65
N SER A 21 -38.96 21.23 -5.85
CA SER A 21 -39.42 20.35 -4.78
C SER A 21 -38.35 19.33 -4.34
N ALA A 22 -38.48 18.78 -3.14
CA ALA A 22 -37.58 17.75 -2.63
C ALA A 22 -37.59 16.47 -3.49
N GLU A 23 -38.74 16.12 -4.09
CA GLU A 23 -38.83 14.99 -5.04
C GLU A 23 -38.11 15.28 -6.36
N GLN A 24 -38.20 16.51 -6.87
CA GLN A 24 -37.46 16.91 -8.07
C GLN A 24 -35.95 16.94 -7.82
N GLN A 25 -35.52 17.43 -6.66
CA GLN A 25 -34.13 17.37 -6.24
C GLN A 25 -33.62 15.94 -6.28
N LYS A 26 -34.36 15.00 -5.69
CA LYS A 26 -33.98 13.58 -5.67
C LYS A 26 -33.82 13.00 -7.08
N LYS A 27 -34.78 13.25 -7.98
CA LYS A 27 -34.69 12.81 -9.40
C LYS A 27 -33.52 13.43 -10.16
N ILE A 28 -33.19 14.69 -9.90
CA ILE A 28 -32.02 15.35 -10.50
C ILE A 28 -30.73 14.68 -10.00
N LEU A 29 -30.64 14.46 -8.69
CA LEU A 29 -29.44 13.87 -8.07
C LEU A 29 -29.24 12.40 -8.46
N GLU A 30 -30.31 11.65 -8.73
CA GLU A 30 -30.25 10.29 -9.29
C GLU A 30 -29.53 10.23 -10.65
N GLY A 31 -29.63 11.29 -11.46
CA GLY A 31 -28.91 11.41 -12.74
C GLY A 31 -27.45 11.88 -12.63
N TYR A 32 -27.05 12.40 -11.46
CA TYR A 32 -25.71 12.95 -11.21
C TYR A 32 -25.14 12.42 -9.89
N PRO A 33 -24.88 11.11 -9.78
CA PRO A 33 -24.30 10.55 -8.57
C PRO A 33 -22.99 11.26 -8.27
N VAL A 34 -22.87 11.79 -7.05
CA VAL A 34 -21.61 12.36 -6.59
C VAL A 34 -20.62 11.22 -6.52
N GLU A 35 -19.63 11.21 -7.42
CA GLU A 35 -18.45 10.37 -7.25
C GLU A 35 -17.86 10.69 -5.87
N THR A 36 -18.02 9.76 -4.94
CA THR A 36 -17.51 9.91 -3.58
C THR A 36 -16.02 10.20 -3.66
N ALA A 37 -15.63 11.35 -3.13
CA ALA A 37 -14.24 11.79 -3.10
C ALA A 37 -13.32 10.72 -2.49
N TRP A 38 -12.06 10.69 -2.93
CA TRP A 38 -11.05 9.70 -2.52
C TRP A 38 -10.87 9.58 -0.99
N TYR A 39 -11.18 10.62 -0.21
CA TYR A 39 -11.14 10.57 1.25
C TYR A 39 -12.30 9.75 1.86
N LYS A 40 -13.46 9.63 1.20
CA LYS A 40 -14.53 8.67 1.55
C LYS A 40 -14.10 7.22 1.22
N GLN A 41 -13.13 7.02 0.31
CA GLN A 41 -12.55 5.71 -0.02
C GLN A 41 -11.50 5.23 1.01
N SER A 42 -11.07 6.08 1.95
CA SER A 42 -10.16 5.66 3.03
C SER A 42 -10.75 4.51 3.85
N GLY A 43 -12.07 4.51 4.10
CA GLY A 43 -12.74 3.42 4.81
C GLY A 43 -12.66 2.08 4.08
N PHE A 44 -12.75 2.09 2.75
CA PHE A 44 -12.59 0.89 1.93
C PHE A 44 -11.15 0.34 2.02
N LEU A 45 -10.14 1.21 1.86
CA LEU A 45 -8.73 0.81 1.96
C LEU A 45 -8.37 0.31 3.37
N LEU A 46 -8.95 0.90 4.42
CA LEU A 46 -8.76 0.44 5.80
C LEU A 46 -9.38 -0.93 6.05
N ARG A 47 -10.55 -1.22 5.45
CA ARG A 47 -11.15 -2.56 5.49
C ARG A 47 -10.27 -3.57 4.74
N ALA A 48 -9.73 -3.21 3.58
CA ALA A 48 -8.79 -4.05 2.85
C ALA A 48 -7.53 -4.34 3.67
N LEU A 49 -6.95 -3.33 4.31
CA LEU A 49 -5.79 -3.49 5.20
C LEU A 49 -6.11 -4.38 6.40
N ALA A 50 -7.26 -4.18 7.04
CA ALA A 50 -7.70 -5.03 8.15
C ALA A 50 -7.85 -6.49 7.72
N LEU A 51 -8.39 -6.74 6.52
CA LEU A 51 -8.48 -8.08 5.94
C LEU A 51 -7.10 -8.69 5.65
N SER A 52 -6.13 -7.90 5.18
CA SER A 52 -4.75 -8.37 5.00
C SER A 52 -4.10 -8.78 6.33
N LEU A 53 -4.26 -7.96 7.38
CA LEU A 53 -3.76 -8.29 8.72
C LEU A 53 -4.46 -9.53 9.29
N PHE A 54 -5.77 -9.66 9.07
CA PHE A 54 -6.53 -10.84 9.48
C PHE A 54 -6.09 -12.11 8.74
N ALA A 55 -5.84 -12.03 7.43
CA ALA A 55 -5.28 -13.14 6.66
C ALA A 55 -3.91 -13.57 7.21
N ALA A 56 -3.03 -12.60 7.49
CA ALA A 56 -1.72 -12.87 8.09
C ALA A 56 -1.84 -13.51 9.48
N ALA A 57 -2.74 -13.00 10.34
CA ALA A 57 -3.01 -13.59 11.65
C ALA A 57 -3.43 -15.05 11.55
N LEU A 58 -4.30 -15.35 10.60
CA LEU A 58 -4.86 -16.69 10.39
C LEU A 58 -3.80 -17.70 9.95
N ILE A 59 -2.90 -17.29 9.03
CA ILE A 59 -1.74 -18.10 8.64
C ILE A 59 -0.91 -18.49 9.86
N LEU A 60 -0.56 -17.49 10.68
CA LEU A 60 0.29 -17.68 11.85
C LEU A 60 -0.39 -18.51 12.94
N LEU A 61 -1.69 -18.32 13.16
CA LEU A 61 -2.46 -19.11 14.12
C LEU A 61 -2.50 -20.57 13.72
N ILE A 62 -2.81 -20.83 12.45
CA ILE A 62 -2.82 -22.18 11.89
C ILE A 62 -1.42 -22.78 12.04
N SER A 63 -0.38 -22.03 11.65
CA SER A 63 1.03 -22.42 11.76
C SER A 63 1.46 -22.82 13.18
N ALA A 64 1.02 -22.09 14.19
CA ALA A 64 1.37 -22.36 15.58
C ALA A 64 0.80 -23.66 16.15
N ASN A 65 -0.33 -24.15 15.63
CA ASN A 65 -1.07 -25.28 16.23
C ASN A 65 -0.85 -26.61 15.49
N TRP A 66 0.17 -26.70 14.64
CA TRP A 66 0.32 -27.82 13.72
C TRP A 66 0.64 -29.16 14.34
N ASP A 67 1.51 -29.21 15.35
CA ASP A 67 2.04 -30.48 15.85
C ASP A 67 0.96 -31.47 16.30
N GLN A 68 -0.21 -30.96 16.70
CA GLN A 68 -1.32 -31.75 17.23
C GLN A 68 -2.28 -32.29 16.15
N LEU A 69 -2.16 -31.85 14.90
CA LEU A 69 -3.14 -32.15 13.84
C LEU A 69 -2.59 -33.12 12.79
N PRO A 70 -3.38 -34.12 12.33
CA PRO A 70 -3.06 -34.91 11.14
C PRO A 70 -2.94 -34.06 9.87
N ARG A 71 -2.08 -34.46 8.92
CA ARG A 71 -1.78 -33.71 7.68
C ARG A 71 -3.03 -33.30 6.88
N PHE A 72 -3.99 -34.21 6.70
CA PHE A 72 -5.24 -33.93 5.99
C PHE A 72 -6.07 -32.84 6.68
N LEU A 73 -6.17 -32.87 8.02
CA LEU A 73 -6.90 -31.85 8.79
C LEU A 73 -6.20 -30.49 8.71
N ARG A 74 -4.85 -30.45 8.78
CA ARG A 74 -4.09 -29.21 8.57
C ARG A 74 -4.41 -28.59 7.21
N SER A 75 -4.38 -29.42 6.15
CA SER A 75 -4.67 -28.98 4.79
C SER A 75 -6.11 -28.50 4.62
N GLY A 76 -7.08 -29.21 5.20
CA GLY A 76 -8.49 -28.81 5.20
C GLY A 76 -8.74 -27.49 5.95
N ILE A 77 -8.15 -27.33 7.14
CA ILE A 77 -8.26 -26.09 7.94
C ILE A 77 -7.63 -24.90 7.19
N ALA A 78 -6.49 -25.10 6.52
CA ALA A 78 -5.85 -24.07 5.71
C ALA A 78 -6.72 -23.60 4.52
N LEU A 79 -7.63 -24.45 4.02
CA LEU A 79 -8.55 -24.12 2.93
C LEU A 79 -9.80 -23.36 3.38
N LEU A 80 -10.23 -23.52 4.63
CA LEU A 80 -11.47 -22.90 5.15
C LEU A 80 -11.55 -21.37 4.93
N PRO A 81 -10.48 -20.58 5.12
CA PRO A 81 -10.55 -19.13 4.93
C PRO A 81 -10.81 -18.76 3.48
N MET A 82 -10.22 -19.50 2.54
CA MET A 82 -10.43 -19.31 1.12
C MET A 82 -11.86 -19.72 0.73
N LEU A 83 -12.34 -20.88 1.20
CA LEU A 83 -13.70 -21.34 0.94
C LEU A 83 -14.75 -20.37 1.47
N THR A 84 -14.61 -19.91 2.72
CA THR A 84 -15.52 -18.93 3.32
C THR A 84 -15.51 -17.61 2.53
N ALA A 85 -14.34 -17.10 2.15
CA ALA A 85 -14.21 -15.91 1.31
C ALA A 85 -14.90 -16.08 -0.06
N THR A 86 -14.80 -17.26 -0.68
CA THR A 86 -15.48 -17.54 -1.96
C THR A 86 -16.99 -17.56 -1.83
N VAL A 87 -17.53 -18.10 -0.73
CA VAL A 87 -18.97 -18.07 -0.44
C VAL A 87 -19.45 -16.63 -0.28
N PHE A 88 -18.72 -15.79 0.46
CA PHE A 88 -19.06 -14.37 0.59
C PHE A 88 -19.01 -13.65 -0.77
N ALA A 89 -17.97 -13.88 -1.57
CA ALA A 89 -17.88 -13.31 -2.91
C ALA A 89 -19.07 -13.74 -3.78
N TRP A 90 -19.48 -15.01 -3.73
CA TRP A 90 -20.64 -15.51 -4.47
C TRP A 90 -21.95 -14.86 -4.02
N VAL A 91 -22.18 -14.72 -2.70
CA VAL A 91 -23.36 -14.05 -2.14
C VAL A 91 -23.43 -12.59 -2.60
N PHE A 92 -22.32 -11.85 -2.51
CA PHE A 92 -22.29 -10.43 -2.91
C PHE A 92 -22.37 -10.25 -4.43
N TYR A 93 -21.88 -11.21 -5.22
CA TYR A 93 -22.05 -11.21 -6.67
C TYR A 93 -23.54 -11.25 -7.05
N HIS A 94 -24.34 -12.09 -6.38
CA HIS A 94 -25.78 -12.20 -6.64
C HIS A 94 -26.61 -11.05 -6.08
N ARG A 95 -26.04 -10.23 -5.19
CA ARG A 95 -26.65 -9.01 -4.64
C ARG A 95 -26.14 -7.72 -5.30
N SER A 96 -25.35 -7.83 -6.37
CA SER A 96 -24.61 -6.71 -6.98
C SER A 96 -25.45 -5.55 -7.50
N GLN A 97 -26.77 -5.71 -7.64
CA GLN A 97 -27.70 -4.60 -7.95
C GLN A 97 -27.93 -3.66 -6.74
N GLU A 98 -27.58 -4.06 -5.52
CA GLU A 98 -27.62 -3.20 -4.34
C GLU A 98 -26.39 -2.28 -4.29
N THR A 99 -26.59 -0.99 -3.99
CA THR A 99 -25.55 0.06 -4.07
C THR A 99 -24.29 -0.22 -3.23
N GLN A 100 -24.39 -1.01 -2.17
CA GLN A 100 -23.24 -1.38 -1.32
C GLN A 100 -22.63 -2.76 -1.63
N ALA A 101 -23.35 -3.64 -2.33
CA ALA A 101 -22.90 -5.01 -2.56
C ALA A 101 -21.61 -5.08 -3.41
N GLY A 102 -21.40 -4.11 -4.31
CA GLY A 102 -20.19 -4.04 -5.14
C GLY A 102 -18.89 -3.87 -4.34
N GLN A 103 -18.89 -3.08 -3.26
CA GLN A 103 -17.70 -2.90 -2.42
C GLN A 103 -17.37 -4.16 -1.63
N TYR A 104 -18.38 -4.84 -1.09
CA TYR A 104 -18.19 -6.09 -0.35
C TYR A 104 -17.78 -7.25 -1.27
N LEU A 105 -18.28 -7.27 -2.52
CA LEU A 105 -17.78 -8.19 -3.55
C LEU A 105 -16.29 -7.95 -3.80
N GLU A 106 -15.87 -6.70 -4.03
CA GLU A 106 -14.47 -6.37 -4.30
C GLU A 106 -13.54 -6.77 -3.13
N LEU A 107 -13.95 -6.51 -1.88
CA LEU A 107 -13.23 -6.93 -0.68
C LEU A 107 -13.19 -8.47 -0.53
N SER A 108 -14.29 -9.16 -0.84
CA SER A 108 -14.35 -10.61 -0.76
C SER A 108 -13.44 -11.26 -1.79
N LEU A 109 -13.44 -10.79 -3.04
CA LEU A 109 -12.55 -11.27 -4.10
C LEU A 109 -11.08 -11.02 -3.74
N PHE A 110 -10.76 -9.85 -3.19
CA PHE A 110 -9.42 -9.58 -2.69
C PHE A 110 -9.01 -10.52 -1.56
N PHE A 111 -9.90 -10.81 -0.61
CA PHE A 111 -9.64 -11.73 0.49
C PHE A 111 -9.52 -13.20 0.03
N VAL A 112 -10.28 -13.63 -0.99
CA VAL A 112 -10.07 -14.92 -1.68
C VAL A 112 -8.65 -15.00 -2.22
N CYS A 113 -8.19 -13.96 -2.92
CA CYS A 113 -6.85 -13.91 -3.49
C CYS A 113 -5.74 -13.88 -2.42
N LEU A 114 -5.95 -13.21 -1.28
CA LEU A 114 -5.02 -13.22 -0.15
C LEU A 114 -4.92 -14.61 0.49
N THR A 115 -6.07 -15.23 0.77
CA THR A 115 -6.14 -16.55 1.40
C THR A 115 -5.69 -17.68 0.46
N LEU A 116 -5.75 -17.47 -0.85
CA LEU A 116 -5.09 -18.34 -1.84
C LEU A 116 -3.57 -18.34 -1.66
N GLY A 117 -2.94 -17.16 -1.61
CA GLY A 117 -1.49 -17.04 -1.39
C GLY A 117 -1.06 -17.65 -0.07
N ALA A 118 -1.79 -17.31 1.00
CA ALA A 118 -1.67 -17.92 2.31
C ALA A 118 -1.64 -19.45 2.22
N ASN A 119 -2.66 -20.03 1.58
CA ASN A 119 -2.80 -21.46 1.43
C ASN A 119 -1.65 -22.07 0.61
N ILE A 120 -1.18 -21.43 -0.48
CA ILE A 120 -0.01 -21.92 -1.24
C ILE A 120 1.21 -22.13 -0.32
N PHE A 121 1.55 -21.13 0.50
CA PHE A 121 2.68 -21.23 1.42
C PHE A 121 2.43 -22.23 2.55
N LEU A 122 1.20 -22.29 3.08
CA LEU A 122 0.85 -23.26 4.11
C LEU A 122 0.94 -24.70 3.60
N GLN A 123 0.43 -25.00 2.41
CA GLN A 123 0.53 -26.33 1.82
C GLN A 123 1.99 -26.71 1.54
N ALA A 124 2.80 -25.77 1.06
CA ALA A 124 4.24 -26.00 0.88
C ALA A 124 4.93 -26.38 2.20
N GLN A 125 4.56 -25.74 3.31
CA GLN A 125 5.08 -26.09 4.64
C GLN A 125 4.53 -27.44 5.15
N ILE A 126 3.22 -27.69 5.05
CA ILE A 126 2.56 -28.92 5.52
C ILE A 126 3.11 -30.17 4.83
N TYR A 127 3.39 -30.09 3.53
CA TYR A 127 3.90 -31.20 2.73
C TYR A 127 5.42 -31.19 2.58
N HIS A 128 6.13 -30.28 3.27
CA HIS A 128 7.59 -30.12 3.16
C HIS A 128 8.06 -30.00 1.70
N ILE A 129 7.34 -29.24 0.88
CA ILE A 129 7.68 -29.02 -0.52
C ILE A 129 8.95 -28.17 -0.58
N SER A 130 10.07 -28.80 -0.94
CA SER A 130 11.36 -28.16 -1.17
C SER A 130 11.43 -27.54 -2.56
N ALA A 131 10.55 -26.57 -2.84
CA ALA A 131 10.56 -25.81 -4.08
C ALA A 131 11.38 -24.52 -3.93
N PHE A 132 11.84 -24.00 -5.06
CA PHE A 132 12.43 -22.66 -5.12
C PHE A 132 11.42 -21.62 -4.62
N PHE A 133 11.75 -20.91 -3.53
CA PHE A 133 10.80 -20.08 -2.78
C PHE A 133 10.05 -19.03 -3.63
N PRO A 134 10.68 -18.32 -4.59
CA PRO A 134 9.98 -17.41 -5.49
C PRO A 134 8.83 -18.05 -6.29
N ASN A 135 8.87 -19.37 -6.55
CA ASN A 135 7.79 -20.06 -7.26
C ASN A 135 6.45 -19.98 -6.51
N GLY A 136 6.46 -19.85 -5.18
CA GLY A 136 5.22 -19.65 -4.41
C GLY A 136 4.49 -18.38 -4.85
N PHE A 137 5.22 -17.28 -5.05
CA PHE A 137 4.65 -16.03 -5.56
C PHE A 137 4.24 -16.14 -7.03
N LEU A 138 4.98 -16.90 -7.86
CA LEU A 138 4.59 -17.15 -9.25
C LEU A 138 3.22 -17.84 -9.32
N TRP A 139 3.03 -18.92 -8.57
CA TRP A 139 1.74 -19.64 -8.51
C TRP A 139 0.63 -18.76 -7.94
N TRP A 140 0.95 -17.90 -6.99
CA TRP A 140 0.01 -16.91 -6.48
C TRP A 140 -0.41 -15.91 -7.57
N MET A 141 0.53 -15.34 -8.32
CA MET A 141 0.21 -14.44 -9.44
C MET A 141 -0.67 -15.13 -10.48
N ILE A 142 -0.32 -16.35 -10.89
CA ILE A 142 -1.12 -17.15 -11.83
C ILE A 142 -2.54 -17.35 -11.29
N GLY A 143 -2.67 -17.73 -10.02
CA GLY A 143 -3.95 -18.06 -9.39
C GLY A 143 -4.92 -16.88 -9.26
N ILE A 144 -4.41 -15.64 -9.18
CA ILE A 144 -5.27 -14.44 -9.07
C ILE A 144 -5.66 -13.84 -10.42
N LEU A 145 -4.97 -14.19 -11.52
CA LEU A 145 -5.28 -13.66 -12.86
C LEU A 145 -6.74 -13.86 -13.27
N PRO A 146 -7.39 -15.02 -13.08
CA PRO A 146 -8.80 -15.19 -13.45
C PRO A 146 -9.72 -14.18 -12.77
N VAL A 147 -9.47 -13.85 -11.50
CA VAL A 147 -10.26 -12.86 -10.75
C VAL A 147 -10.07 -11.46 -11.32
N ILE A 148 -8.86 -11.12 -11.78
CA ILE A 148 -8.59 -9.82 -12.40
C ILE A 148 -9.19 -9.73 -13.80
N LEU A 149 -9.10 -10.80 -14.59
CA LEU A 149 -9.49 -10.81 -16.01
C LEU A 149 -11.00 -10.98 -16.20
N PHE A 150 -11.65 -11.84 -15.43
CA PHE A 150 -13.06 -12.17 -15.59
C PHE A 150 -13.97 -11.38 -14.65
N LEU A 151 -13.51 -11.08 -13.43
CA LEU A 151 -14.30 -10.35 -12.43
C LEU A 151 -13.86 -8.88 -12.27
N GLU A 152 -12.86 -8.45 -13.04
CA GLU A 152 -12.40 -7.06 -13.15
C GLU A 152 -12.10 -6.38 -11.80
N SER A 153 -11.67 -7.17 -10.81
CA SER A 153 -11.39 -6.67 -9.45
C SER A 153 -10.16 -5.77 -9.44
N ARG A 154 -10.38 -4.46 -9.19
CA ARG A 154 -9.29 -3.47 -9.17
C ARG A 154 -8.37 -3.69 -7.98
N LEU A 155 -8.93 -3.92 -6.79
CA LEU A 155 -8.13 -4.20 -5.59
C LEU A 155 -7.21 -5.43 -5.78
N THR A 156 -7.70 -6.47 -6.47
CA THR A 156 -6.88 -7.64 -6.81
C THR A 156 -5.81 -7.33 -7.87
N ALA A 157 -6.06 -6.40 -8.79
CA ALA A 157 -5.02 -5.93 -9.71
C ALA A 157 -3.88 -5.21 -8.95
N TYR A 158 -4.18 -4.39 -7.93
CA TYR A 158 -3.13 -3.82 -7.08
C TYR A 158 -2.35 -4.91 -6.32
N LEU A 159 -3.05 -5.95 -5.84
CA LEU A 159 -2.39 -7.11 -5.22
C LEU A 159 -1.42 -7.80 -6.17
N LEU A 160 -1.75 -7.94 -7.46
CA LEU A 160 -0.84 -8.50 -8.47
C LEU A 160 0.48 -7.72 -8.55
N LEU A 161 0.44 -6.38 -8.54
CA LEU A 161 1.66 -5.57 -8.55
C LEU A 161 2.48 -5.72 -7.27
N VAL A 162 1.82 -5.85 -6.12
CA VAL A 162 2.49 -6.12 -4.84
C VAL A 162 3.16 -7.50 -4.86
N ILE A 163 2.47 -8.54 -5.34
CA ILE A 163 3.04 -9.90 -5.44
C ILE A 163 4.18 -9.92 -6.45
N LEU A 164 4.05 -9.21 -7.58
CA LEU A 164 5.12 -9.10 -8.58
C LEU A 164 6.35 -8.40 -8.01
N PHE A 165 6.17 -7.34 -7.23
CA PHE A 165 7.25 -6.70 -6.49
C PHE A 165 7.95 -7.69 -5.56
N LEU A 166 7.19 -8.41 -4.72
CA LEU A 166 7.74 -9.42 -3.79
C LEU A 166 8.47 -10.55 -4.51
N HIS A 167 7.89 -11.04 -5.61
CA HIS A 167 8.51 -12.08 -6.44
C HIS A 167 9.86 -11.61 -6.99
N THR A 168 9.93 -10.39 -7.55
CA THR A 168 11.18 -9.82 -8.05
C THR A 168 12.20 -9.56 -6.92
N SER A 169 11.76 -9.08 -5.75
CA SER A 169 12.62 -8.95 -4.57
C SER A 169 13.21 -10.29 -4.14
N MET A 170 12.42 -11.36 -4.16
CA MET A 170 12.90 -12.68 -3.78
C MET A 170 13.86 -13.26 -4.82
N LEU A 171 13.58 -13.09 -6.11
CA LEU A 171 14.52 -13.44 -7.18
C LEU A 171 15.87 -12.72 -7.02
N ASN A 172 15.85 -11.46 -6.59
CA ASN A 172 17.06 -10.73 -6.23
C ASN A 172 17.80 -11.34 -5.04
N ASN A 173 17.09 -11.67 -3.96
CA ASN A 173 17.70 -12.29 -2.79
C ASN A 173 18.33 -13.66 -3.06
N PHE A 174 17.86 -14.37 -4.08
CA PHE A 174 18.41 -15.65 -4.51
C PHE A 174 19.39 -15.54 -5.69
N ASP A 175 19.71 -14.32 -6.14
CA ASP A 175 20.55 -14.07 -7.31
C ASP A 175 20.11 -14.90 -8.54
N GLN A 176 18.81 -14.87 -8.87
CA GLN A 176 18.26 -15.64 -10.01
C GLN A 176 17.38 -14.81 -10.93
N ALA A 177 17.78 -14.62 -12.19
CA ALA A 177 16.93 -14.00 -13.21
C ALA A 177 15.85 -14.96 -13.74
N SER A 178 14.65 -14.41 -13.98
CA SER A 178 13.53 -15.16 -14.56
C SER A 178 12.75 -14.33 -15.58
N LEU A 179 12.35 -14.97 -16.68
CA LEU A 179 11.45 -14.39 -17.69
C LEU A 179 10.02 -14.19 -17.17
N THR A 180 9.69 -14.71 -15.98
CA THR A 180 8.37 -14.52 -15.38
C THR A 180 8.12 -13.05 -15.00
N THR A 181 9.12 -12.32 -14.49
CA THR A 181 8.97 -10.90 -14.16
C THR A 181 8.58 -10.04 -15.38
N PRO A 182 9.29 -10.06 -16.53
CA PRO A 182 8.91 -9.26 -17.68
C PRO A 182 7.57 -9.72 -18.29
N ALA A 183 7.25 -11.02 -18.23
CA ALA A 183 5.95 -11.52 -18.68
C ALA A 183 4.79 -10.93 -17.84
N PHE A 184 4.89 -10.94 -16.51
CA PHE A 184 3.87 -10.38 -15.63
C PHE A 184 3.82 -8.84 -15.65
N LEU A 185 4.94 -8.17 -15.94
CA LEU A 185 4.92 -6.73 -16.25
C LEU A 185 4.14 -6.43 -17.52
N ALA A 186 4.31 -7.23 -18.58
CA ALA A 186 3.55 -7.07 -19.82
C ALA A 186 2.05 -7.32 -19.60
N ILE A 187 1.68 -8.37 -18.86
CA ILE A 187 0.28 -8.68 -18.52
C ILE A 187 -0.34 -7.54 -17.70
N SER A 188 0.33 -7.08 -16.63
CA SER A 188 -0.16 -5.98 -15.81
C SER A 188 -0.20 -4.65 -16.55
N GLY A 189 0.73 -4.41 -17.49
CA GLY A 189 0.72 -3.25 -18.37
C GLY A 189 -0.47 -3.28 -19.34
N TRP A 190 -0.78 -4.44 -19.93
CA TRP A 190 -1.97 -4.61 -20.76
C TRP A 190 -3.27 -4.40 -19.96
N ILE A 191 -3.35 -4.88 -18.71
CA ILE A 191 -4.46 -4.59 -17.80
C ILE A 191 -4.57 -3.07 -17.56
N ALA A 192 -3.42 -2.40 -17.31
CA ALA A 192 -3.37 -0.96 -17.08
C ALA A 192 -3.84 -0.16 -18.30
N LEU A 193 -3.53 -0.62 -19.52
CA LEU A 193 -3.93 0.05 -20.76
C LEU A 193 -5.42 -0.13 -21.08
N ARG A 194 -6.04 -1.26 -20.70
CA ARG A 194 -7.48 -1.48 -20.93
C ARG A 194 -8.37 -0.57 -20.08
N LYS A 195 -7.99 -0.36 -18.82
CA LYS A 195 -8.71 0.50 -17.87
C LYS A 195 -7.72 1.42 -17.16
N PRO A 196 -7.24 2.47 -17.83
CA PRO A 196 -6.21 3.35 -17.30
C PRO A 196 -6.73 4.10 -16.09
N VAL A 197 -6.25 3.69 -14.91
CA VAL A 197 -6.47 4.36 -13.65
C VAL A 197 -5.11 4.84 -13.16
N LEU A 198 -4.98 6.16 -12.99
CA LEU A 198 -3.70 6.81 -12.69
C LEU A 198 -2.93 6.15 -11.52
N PRO A 199 -3.54 5.85 -10.36
CA PRO A 199 -2.83 5.15 -9.27
C PRO A 199 -2.25 3.79 -9.68
N PHE A 200 -2.99 3.02 -10.48
CA PHE A 200 -2.53 1.72 -10.95
C PHE A 200 -1.37 1.84 -11.95
N LEU A 201 -1.48 2.78 -12.90
CA LEU A 201 -0.41 3.08 -13.87
C LEU A 201 0.89 3.52 -13.19
N LEU A 202 0.78 4.34 -12.15
CA LEU A 202 1.93 4.78 -11.37
C LEU A 202 2.56 3.63 -10.60
N LEU A 203 1.76 2.81 -9.93
CA LEU A 203 2.28 1.64 -9.24
C LEU A 203 2.94 0.66 -10.22
N TRP A 204 2.36 0.46 -11.40
CA TRP A 204 2.94 -0.35 -12.47
C TRP A 204 4.27 0.25 -12.96
N PHE A 205 4.34 1.56 -13.15
CA PHE A 205 5.56 2.26 -13.56
C PHE A 205 6.67 2.10 -12.52
N VAL A 206 6.36 2.30 -11.23
CA VAL A 206 7.30 2.09 -10.12
C VAL A 206 7.78 0.63 -10.09
N THR A 207 6.86 -0.33 -10.20
CA THR A 207 7.18 -1.77 -10.23
C THR A 207 8.04 -2.15 -11.45
N SER A 208 7.82 -1.49 -12.58
CA SER A 208 8.60 -1.68 -13.81
C SER A 208 10.02 -1.13 -13.65
N LEU A 209 10.18 0.08 -13.13
CA LEU A 209 11.51 0.66 -12.86
C LEU A 209 12.30 -0.20 -11.87
N PHE A 210 11.64 -0.65 -10.80
CA PHE A 210 12.21 -1.56 -9.83
C PHE A 210 12.69 -2.87 -10.47
N SER A 211 11.86 -3.47 -11.33
CA SER A 211 12.19 -4.72 -12.02
C SER A 211 13.30 -4.55 -13.05
N ILE A 212 13.33 -3.42 -13.76
CA ILE A 212 14.44 -3.08 -14.67
C ILE A 212 15.74 -2.93 -13.88
N GLY A 213 15.70 -2.22 -12.75
CA GLY A 213 16.86 -2.07 -11.87
C GLY A 213 17.40 -3.41 -11.38
N TYR A 214 16.49 -4.33 -11.03
CA TYR A 214 16.85 -5.71 -10.71
C TYR A 214 17.54 -6.43 -11.88
N PHE A 215 16.98 -6.39 -13.10
CA PHE A 215 17.60 -7.04 -14.26
C PHE A 215 19.00 -6.49 -14.54
N ILE A 216 19.21 -5.18 -14.42
CA ILE A 216 20.53 -4.57 -14.59
C ILE A 216 21.48 -5.03 -13.48
N ALA A 217 21.04 -4.99 -12.23
CA ALA A 217 21.85 -5.41 -11.08
C ALA A 217 22.27 -6.89 -11.15
N PHE A 218 21.42 -7.77 -11.69
CA PHE A 218 21.75 -9.18 -11.89
C PHE A 218 22.95 -9.39 -12.83
N PHE A 219 23.08 -8.56 -13.89
CA PHE A 219 24.19 -8.68 -14.83
C PHE A 219 25.48 -8.00 -14.35
N ASP A 220 25.38 -6.97 -13.49
CA ASP A 220 26.52 -6.16 -13.07
C ASP A 220 26.96 -6.44 -11.61
N SER A 221 26.30 -7.39 -10.93
CA SER A 221 26.55 -7.78 -9.52
C SER A 221 26.47 -6.63 -8.50
N GLU A 222 25.88 -5.49 -8.89
CA GLU A 222 25.83 -4.27 -8.08
C GLU A 222 24.41 -4.09 -7.49
N SER A 223 24.20 -4.60 -6.27
CA SER A 223 22.97 -4.41 -5.46
C SER A 223 22.61 -2.92 -5.23
N SER A 224 23.60 -2.04 -5.43
CA SER A 224 23.52 -0.59 -5.33
C SER A 224 22.67 0.07 -6.44
N ILE A 225 22.63 -0.52 -7.64
CA ILE A 225 21.83 -0.05 -8.78
C ILE A 225 20.33 -0.24 -8.51
N PHE A 226 19.97 -1.32 -7.83
CA PHE A 226 18.60 -1.66 -7.45
C PHE A 226 17.99 -0.63 -6.49
N LEU A 227 18.74 -0.24 -5.45
CA LEU A 227 18.33 0.83 -4.53
C LEU A 227 18.25 2.19 -5.22
N SER A 228 19.16 2.46 -6.16
CA SER A 228 19.15 3.69 -6.97
C SER A 228 17.92 3.79 -7.87
N MET A 229 17.43 2.68 -8.40
CA MET A 229 16.22 2.60 -9.23
C MET A 229 14.94 2.73 -8.40
N LEU A 230 14.92 2.19 -7.17
CA LEU A 230 13.86 2.44 -6.19
C LEU A 230 13.75 3.93 -5.88
N ILE A 231 14.87 4.62 -5.72
CA ILE A 231 14.93 6.06 -5.42
C ILE A 231 14.63 6.93 -6.65
N LEU A 232 15.06 6.52 -7.84
CA LEU A 232 14.67 7.16 -9.10
C LEU A 232 13.16 7.10 -9.32
N SER A 233 12.51 6.00 -8.96
CA SER A 233 11.04 5.92 -9.05
C SER A 233 10.34 6.90 -8.10
N LEU A 234 10.90 7.17 -6.90
CA LEU A 234 10.41 8.22 -5.99
C LEU A 234 10.49 9.59 -6.68
N PHE A 235 11.65 9.89 -7.29
CA PHE A 235 11.87 11.13 -8.01
C PHE A 235 10.91 11.29 -9.18
N SER A 236 10.74 10.25 -9.99
CA SER A 236 9.87 10.30 -11.17
C SER A 236 8.42 10.60 -10.79
N VAL A 237 7.89 10.01 -9.71
CA VAL A 237 6.53 10.29 -9.24
C VAL A 237 6.40 11.73 -8.73
N ASN A 238 7.41 12.25 -8.01
CA ASN A 238 7.44 13.63 -7.54
C ASN A 238 7.52 14.64 -8.71
N LEU A 239 8.37 14.35 -9.70
CA LEU A 239 8.53 15.13 -10.93
C LEU A 239 7.25 15.17 -11.76
N LEU A 240 6.61 14.00 -11.95
CA LEU A 240 5.30 13.88 -12.61
C LEU A 240 4.24 14.70 -11.88
N SER A 241 4.20 14.61 -10.54
CA SER A 241 3.30 15.44 -9.73
C SER A 241 3.53 16.93 -9.92
N TYR A 242 4.78 17.37 -10.06
CA TYR A 242 5.11 18.79 -10.25
C TYR A 242 4.68 19.33 -11.61
N PHE A 243 5.04 18.64 -12.69
CA PHE A 243 4.67 19.08 -14.05
C PHE A 243 3.17 18.99 -14.30
N TYR A 244 2.50 17.97 -13.76
CA TYR A 244 1.05 17.85 -13.87
C TYR A 244 0.32 19.06 -13.23
N ASN A 245 0.88 19.64 -12.16
CA ASN A 245 0.32 20.84 -11.51
C ASN A 245 0.22 22.07 -12.40
N ARG A 246 1.11 22.17 -13.38
CA ARG A 246 1.16 23.34 -14.27
C ARG A 246 0.30 23.20 -15.51
N VAL A 247 -0.09 21.97 -15.87
CA VAL A 247 -0.72 21.70 -17.16
C VAL A 247 -2.18 21.24 -17.03
N TYR A 248 -2.58 20.58 -15.93
CA TYR A 248 -3.87 19.89 -15.83
C TYR A 248 -4.63 20.15 -14.50
N SER A 249 -5.83 19.57 -14.39
CA SER A 249 -6.76 19.76 -13.25
C SER A 249 -6.18 19.35 -11.88
N LYS A 250 -6.71 19.92 -10.79
CA LYS A 250 -6.25 19.67 -9.41
C LYS A 250 -6.48 18.24 -8.89
N LYS A 251 -7.42 17.46 -9.47
CA LYS A 251 -7.81 16.14 -8.93
C LYS A 251 -6.70 15.07 -9.09
N PRO A 252 -6.13 14.83 -10.27
CA PRO A 252 -5.10 13.80 -10.46
C PRO A 252 -3.79 14.16 -9.77
N LEU A 253 -3.53 15.45 -9.57
CA LEU A 253 -2.42 15.94 -8.76
C LEU A 253 -2.49 15.46 -7.31
N MET A 254 -3.66 15.59 -6.67
CA MET A 254 -3.84 15.13 -5.28
C MET A 254 -3.59 13.63 -5.14
N ILE A 255 -3.94 12.87 -6.17
CA ILE A 255 -3.71 11.42 -6.23
C ILE A 255 -2.20 11.13 -6.36
N LEU A 256 -1.51 11.80 -7.29
CA LEU A 256 -0.07 11.69 -7.49
C LEU A 256 0.72 12.03 -6.21
N SER A 257 0.38 13.15 -5.57
CA SER A 257 1.02 13.56 -4.31
C SER A 257 0.75 12.55 -3.19
N GLY A 258 -0.47 12.02 -3.10
CA GLY A 258 -0.82 11.00 -2.11
C GLY A 258 -0.04 9.70 -2.28
N ILE A 259 0.13 9.23 -3.52
CA ILE A 259 0.92 8.03 -3.84
C ILE A 259 2.39 8.24 -3.49
N PHE A 260 2.95 9.38 -3.89
CA PHE A 260 4.33 9.74 -3.54
C PHE A 260 4.55 9.73 -2.03
N GLU A 261 3.63 10.33 -1.27
CA GLU A 261 3.71 10.35 0.19
C GLU A 261 3.69 8.95 0.80
N TRP A 262 2.77 8.08 0.35
CA TRP A 262 2.68 6.70 0.86
C TRP A 262 3.88 5.85 0.48
N TYR A 263 4.39 6.01 -0.74
CA TYR A 263 5.58 5.30 -1.19
C TYR A 263 6.82 5.73 -0.39
N LEU A 264 6.96 7.03 -0.12
CA LEU A 264 8.04 7.54 0.72
C LEU A 264 7.88 7.13 2.19
N ILE A 265 6.66 7.06 2.73
CA ILE A 265 6.41 6.46 4.06
C ILE A 265 6.86 4.99 4.09
N ALA A 266 6.57 4.21 3.04
CA ALA A 266 6.99 2.81 2.96
C ALA A 266 8.52 2.66 2.90
N VAL A 267 9.20 3.51 2.13
CA VAL A 267 10.68 3.56 2.11
C VAL A 267 11.22 3.97 3.47
N TRP A 268 10.60 4.96 4.13
CA TRP A 268 10.99 5.38 5.48
C TRP A 268 10.87 4.25 6.50
N PHE A 269 9.78 3.47 6.41
CA PHE A 269 9.60 2.27 7.23
C PHE A 269 10.69 1.24 6.95
N ALA A 270 11.04 0.99 5.69
CA ALA A 270 12.13 0.06 5.34
C ALA A 270 13.49 0.51 5.93
N MET A 271 13.75 1.81 5.98
CA MET A 271 14.96 2.38 6.62
C MET A 271 14.98 2.22 8.15
N THR A 272 13.89 1.77 8.78
CA THR A 272 13.87 1.48 10.23
C THR A 272 14.52 0.13 10.58
N PHE A 273 14.78 -0.74 9.59
CA PHE A 273 15.46 -2.02 9.78
C PHE A 273 16.97 -1.83 9.68
N ALA A 274 17.76 -2.60 10.43
CA ALA A 274 19.17 -2.29 10.68
C ALA A 274 20.06 -2.42 9.43
N GLU A 275 19.81 -3.45 8.62
CA GLU A 275 20.66 -3.77 7.46
C GLU A 275 20.52 -2.75 6.32
N LEU A 276 19.30 -2.25 6.09
CA LEU A 276 18.98 -1.50 4.87
C LEU A 276 19.67 -0.12 4.80
N PRO A 277 19.69 0.70 5.87
CA PRO A 277 20.43 1.97 5.87
C PRO A 277 21.93 1.79 5.70
N VAL A 278 22.52 0.71 6.25
CA VAL A 278 23.96 0.46 6.12
C VAL A 278 24.30 0.14 4.67
N VAL A 279 23.54 -0.77 4.03
CA VAL A 279 23.70 -1.09 2.60
C VAL A 279 23.54 0.15 1.72
N VAL A 280 22.59 1.02 2.08
CA VAL A 280 22.38 2.29 1.38
C VAL A 280 23.56 3.22 1.55
N LEU A 281 24.15 3.33 2.74
CA LEU A 281 25.27 4.23 3.02
C LEU A 281 26.61 3.73 2.45
N GLU A 282 26.82 2.42 2.42
CA GLU A 282 28.01 1.76 1.83
C GLU A 282 27.97 1.72 0.29
N SER A 283 26.84 2.11 -0.30
CA SER A 283 26.67 2.13 -1.76
C SER A 283 27.59 3.17 -2.42
N LYS A 284 28.24 2.80 -3.52
CA LYS A 284 28.93 3.76 -4.39
C LYS A 284 27.98 4.85 -4.96
N PHE A 285 26.68 4.60 -4.93
CA PHE A 285 25.64 5.52 -5.37
C PHE A 285 25.04 6.36 -4.23
N THR A 286 25.59 6.35 -3.02
CA THR A 286 25.13 7.18 -1.89
C THR A 286 25.02 8.66 -2.25
N TRP A 287 25.98 9.20 -2.99
CA TRP A 287 25.94 10.58 -3.48
C TRP A 287 24.76 10.82 -4.44
N PHE A 288 24.47 9.86 -5.32
CA PHE A 288 23.35 9.93 -6.27
C PHE A 288 22.01 9.90 -5.53
N MET A 289 21.89 9.06 -4.50
CA MET A 289 20.72 9.04 -3.61
C MET A 289 20.53 10.39 -2.91
N GLY A 290 21.61 11.00 -2.41
CA GLY A 290 21.59 12.36 -1.85
C GLY A 290 21.11 13.41 -2.86
N VAL A 291 21.56 13.35 -4.11
CA VAL A 291 21.11 14.25 -5.19
C VAL A 291 19.61 14.07 -5.48
N VAL A 292 19.13 12.82 -5.52
CA VAL A 292 17.70 12.55 -5.73
C VAL A 292 16.85 13.08 -4.57
N PHE A 293 17.30 12.92 -3.33
CA PHE A 293 16.64 13.52 -2.16
C PHE A 293 16.60 15.04 -2.25
N LEU A 294 17.73 15.68 -2.57
CA LEU A 294 17.80 17.13 -2.77
C LEU A 294 16.90 17.63 -3.89
N ALA A 295 16.87 16.93 -5.02
CA ALA A 295 15.99 17.27 -6.14
C ALA A 295 14.51 17.13 -5.77
N SER A 296 14.16 16.08 -5.01
CA SER A 296 12.80 15.86 -4.48
C SER A 296 12.38 16.94 -3.48
N ALA A 297 13.30 17.41 -2.63
CA ALA A 297 13.09 18.56 -1.74
C ALA A 297 12.91 19.85 -2.53
N GLY A 298 13.76 20.10 -3.53
CA GLY A 298 13.71 21.28 -4.40
C GLY A 298 12.39 21.39 -5.15
N ILE A 299 11.93 20.29 -5.77
CA ILE A 299 10.63 20.23 -6.44
C ILE A 299 9.49 20.59 -5.49
N ARG A 300 9.56 20.11 -4.24
CA ARG A 300 8.56 20.44 -3.22
C ARG A 300 8.58 21.89 -2.82
N VAL A 301 9.77 22.47 -2.58
CA VAL A 301 9.92 23.90 -2.30
C VAL A 301 9.35 24.75 -3.43
N LEU A 302 9.61 24.38 -4.69
CA LEU A 302 9.05 25.06 -5.86
C LEU A 302 7.53 24.90 -5.98
N ASN A 303 6.94 23.91 -5.30
CA ASN A 303 5.51 23.66 -5.25
C ASN A 303 4.83 24.31 -4.00
N ILE A 304 5.60 24.93 -3.09
CA ILE A 304 5.11 25.51 -1.81
C ILE A 304 4.15 26.69 -2.01
N ASN A 305 4.17 27.36 -3.17
CA ASN A 305 3.35 28.56 -3.41
C ASN A 305 1.82 28.37 -3.30
N ASN A 306 1.31 27.16 -3.05
CA ASN A 306 -0.12 26.92 -2.82
C ASN A 306 -0.49 25.93 -1.69
N MET A 307 0.45 25.31 -0.96
CA MET A 307 0.10 24.23 -0.01
C MET A 307 1.09 24.06 1.17
N LEU A 308 1.03 24.94 2.17
CA LEU A 308 1.48 24.61 3.54
C LEU A 308 0.51 23.58 4.15
N ASN A 309 0.63 22.33 3.71
CA ASN A 309 -0.09 21.18 4.27
C ASN A 309 0.87 20.39 5.18
N PHE A 310 0.37 19.89 6.30
CA PHE A 310 1.16 19.16 7.29
C PHE A 310 1.85 17.91 6.70
N ARG A 311 1.20 17.21 5.77
CA ARG A 311 1.82 16.06 5.06
C ARG A 311 3.03 16.48 4.23
N ASN A 312 3.01 17.68 3.64
CA ASN A 312 4.17 18.21 2.93
C ASN A 312 5.32 18.47 3.91
N LEU A 313 5.05 19.04 5.08
CA LEU A 313 6.08 19.25 6.11
C LEU A 313 6.71 17.93 6.55
N LEU A 314 5.92 16.88 6.77
CA LEU A 314 6.42 15.56 7.17
C LEU A 314 7.35 14.94 6.14
N VAL A 315 6.96 14.95 4.87
CA VAL A 315 7.83 14.36 3.84
C VAL A 315 9.07 15.23 3.60
N THR A 316 8.99 16.55 3.74
CA THR A 316 10.18 17.40 3.72
C THR A 316 11.10 17.07 4.89
N PHE A 317 10.53 16.85 6.09
CA PHE A 317 11.27 16.42 7.27
C PHE A 317 11.97 15.06 7.06
N PHE A 318 11.31 14.11 6.42
CA PHE A 318 11.91 12.85 5.99
C PHE A 318 13.09 13.11 5.04
N ILE A 319 12.86 13.80 3.92
CA ILE A 319 13.94 14.07 2.95
C ILE A 319 15.16 14.74 3.61
N LEU A 320 14.93 15.74 4.48
CA LEU A 320 16.00 16.42 5.22
C LEU A 320 16.72 15.49 6.19
N THR A 321 16.00 14.62 6.90
CA THR A 321 16.61 13.63 7.80
C THR A 321 17.54 12.69 7.02
N SER A 322 17.12 12.21 5.84
CA SER A 322 17.95 11.35 5.00
C SER A 322 19.22 12.06 4.53
N ILE A 323 19.11 13.31 4.11
CA ILE A 323 20.25 14.13 3.71
C ILE A 323 21.23 14.29 4.88
N ILE A 324 20.72 14.63 6.08
CA ILE A 324 21.57 14.80 7.27
C ILE A 324 22.29 13.48 7.60
N VAL A 325 21.60 12.35 7.60
CA VAL A 325 22.21 11.04 7.86
C VAL A 325 23.29 10.73 6.82
N HIS A 326 23.01 10.94 5.53
CA HIS A 326 23.98 10.67 4.45
C HIS A 326 25.22 11.58 4.53
N LEU A 327 25.06 12.84 4.92
CA LEU A 327 26.18 13.76 5.07
C LEU A 327 26.99 13.52 6.35
N SER A 328 26.38 12.95 7.39
CA SER A 328 27.00 12.79 8.71
C SER A 328 27.72 11.44 8.87
N VAL A 329 27.33 10.42 8.12
CA VAL A 329 27.87 9.06 8.26
C VAL A 329 28.89 8.78 7.14
N PRO A 330 30.19 8.64 7.45
CA PRO A 330 31.19 8.28 6.45
C PRO A 330 30.96 6.86 5.92
N GLU A 331 31.05 6.67 4.59
CA GLU A 331 30.87 5.38 3.90
C GLU A 331 31.65 4.24 4.56
N LYS A 332 32.94 4.43 4.82
CA LYS A 332 33.83 3.42 5.44
C LYS A 332 33.47 3.04 6.89
N ASN A 333 32.63 3.84 7.54
CA ASN A 333 32.21 3.65 8.93
C ASN A 333 30.70 3.40 9.06
N ALA A 334 29.96 3.20 7.97
CA ALA A 334 28.49 3.08 8.01
C ALA A 334 28.02 2.01 9.01
N LYS A 335 28.68 0.85 9.04
CA LYS A 335 28.37 -0.24 9.98
C LYS A 335 28.54 0.14 11.46
N SER A 336 29.49 1.01 11.82
CA SER A 336 29.65 1.45 13.22
C SER A 336 28.53 2.40 13.66
N TRP A 337 27.85 3.04 12.70
CA TRP A 337 26.72 3.93 12.93
C TRP A 337 25.36 3.24 12.82
N GLU A 338 25.30 1.94 12.50
CA GLU A 338 24.08 1.16 12.26
C GLU A 338 23.00 1.41 13.33
N ASN A 339 23.34 1.24 14.60
CA ASN A 339 22.41 1.44 15.72
C ASN A 339 21.92 2.89 15.82
N THR A 340 22.80 3.86 15.60
CA THR A 340 22.46 5.29 15.65
C THR A 340 21.54 5.67 14.50
N VAL A 341 21.85 5.23 13.28
CA VAL A 341 21.03 5.48 12.08
C VAL A 341 19.66 4.81 12.22
N ARG A 342 19.63 3.55 12.66
CA ARG A 342 18.39 2.83 12.95
C ARG A 342 17.55 3.56 13.98
N PHE A 343 18.15 4.05 15.06
CA PHE A 343 17.46 4.82 16.09
C PHE A 343 16.83 6.10 15.52
N ILE A 344 17.57 6.86 14.69
CA ILE A 344 17.07 8.07 14.02
C ILE A 344 15.86 7.75 13.13
N TYR A 345 15.93 6.73 12.28
CA TYR A 345 14.79 6.37 11.43
C TYR A 345 13.57 5.89 12.23
N ASN A 346 13.77 5.12 13.30
CA ASN A 346 12.67 4.67 14.16
C ASN A 346 11.99 5.84 14.89
N ILE A 347 12.75 6.75 15.50
CA ILE A 347 12.18 7.86 16.27
C ILE A 347 11.49 8.88 15.36
N THR A 348 12.05 9.13 14.17
CA THR A 348 11.43 10.03 13.18
C THR A 348 10.17 9.43 12.57
N PHE A 349 10.15 8.12 12.31
CA PHE A 349 8.95 7.43 11.84
C PHE A 349 7.84 7.45 12.90
N LEU A 350 8.16 7.08 14.15
CA LEU A 350 7.21 7.08 15.26
C LEU A 350 6.68 8.48 15.56
N GLY A 351 7.57 9.48 15.64
CA GLY A 351 7.20 10.87 15.86
C GLY A 351 6.26 11.39 14.77
N SER A 352 6.51 11.03 13.51
CA SER A 352 5.65 11.40 12.38
C SER A 352 4.29 10.72 12.42
N ALA A 353 4.24 9.44 12.83
CA ALA A 353 2.99 8.71 13.00
C ALA A 353 2.09 9.34 14.08
N ILE A 354 2.68 9.69 15.23
CA ILE A 354 1.98 10.39 16.33
C ILE A 354 1.52 11.77 15.85
N ALA A 355 2.39 12.52 15.16
CA ALA A 355 2.06 13.85 14.70
C ALA A 355 0.93 13.85 13.66
N LEU A 356 0.85 12.83 12.78
CA LEU A 356 -0.28 12.61 11.88
C LEU A 356 -1.59 12.33 12.62
N ILE A 357 -1.56 11.52 13.68
CA ILE A 357 -2.73 11.25 14.53
C ILE A 357 -3.23 12.55 15.16
N ILE A 358 -2.34 13.30 15.82
CA ILE A 358 -2.68 14.56 16.50
C ILE A 358 -3.22 15.57 15.48
N TRP A 359 -2.56 15.71 14.33
CA TRP A 359 -2.99 16.63 13.29
C TRP A 359 -4.34 16.24 12.69
N GLY A 360 -4.51 14.96 12.38
CA GLY A 360 -5.76 14.39 11.86
C GLY A 360 -6.93 14.59 12.81
N LEU A 361 -6.72 14.44 14.13
CA LEU A 361 -7.74 14.73 15.15
C LEU A 361 -8.07 16.22 15.21
N ARG A 362 -7.05 17.10 15.25
CA ARG A 362 -7.23 18.56 15.33
C ARG A 362 -7.96 19.13 14.12
N LYS A 363 -7.67 18.61 12.92
CA LYS A 363 -8.28 19.06 11.66
C LYS A 363 -9.48 18.23 11.23
N GLN A 364 -9.88 17.23 12.02
CA GLN A 364 -10.91 16.25 11.68
C GLN A 364 -10.68 15.62 10.29
N ASN A 365 -9.41 15.46 9.90
CA ASN A 365 -9.02 14.85 8.64
C ASN A 365 -8.85 13.34 8.83
N LYS A 366 -9.81 12.56 8.32
CA LYS A 366 -9.82 11.09 8.39
C LYS A 366 -8.53 10.48 7.81
N THR A 367 -8.09 10.96 6.65
CA THR A 367 -6.92 10.40 5.97
C THR A 367 -5.65 10.54 6.80
N ASP A 368 -5.41 11.73 7.39
CA ASP A 368 -4.20 11.98 8.17
C ASP A 368 -4.20 11.16 9.46
N PHE A 369 -5.34 11.12 10.17
CA PHE A 369 -5.51 10.33 11.38
C PHE A 369 -5.19 8.85 11.13
N PHE A 370 -5.84 8.25 10.13
CA PHE A 370 -5.63 6.84 9.82
C PHE A 370 -4.26 6.56 9.23
N SER A 371 -3.64 7.50 8.51
CA SER A 371 -2.26 7.33 8.04
C SER A 371 -1.31 7.13 9.22
N GLY A 372 -1.46 7.93 10.28
CA GLY A 372 -0.67 7.77 11.50
C GLY A 372 -0.98 6.48 12.26
N VAL A 373 -2.25 6.07 12.37
CA VAL A 373 -2.63 4.78 12.97
C VAL A 373 -1.99 3.61 12.21
N VAL A 374 -2.07 3.60 10.88
CA VAL A 374 -1.46 2.56 10.04
C VAL A 374 0.05 2.54 10.22
N MET A 375 0.70 3.69 10.27
CA MET A 375 2.15 3.76 10.53
C MET A 375 2.51 3.13 11.88
N ILE A 376 1.78 3.44 12.96
CA ILE A 376 2.03 2.83 14.28
C ILE A 376 1.85 1.31 14.22
N VAL A 377 0.77 0.84 13.60
CA VAL A 377 0.48 -0.60 13.49
C VAL A 377 1.59 -1.31 12.71
N VAL A 378 1.98 -0.77 11.55
CA VAL A 378 3.04 -1.35 10.71
C VAL A 378 4.39 -1.34 11.46
N LEU A 379 4.70 -0.27 12.19
CA LEU A 379 5.90 -0.22 13.03
C LEU A 379 5.86 -1.28 14.13
N ALA A 380 4.77 -1.37 14.89
CA ALA A 380 4.62 -2.32 15.99
C ALA A 380 4.73 -3.77 15.51
N VAL A 381 4.03 -4.10 14.41
CA VAL A 381 4.11 -5.41 13.76
C VAL A 381 5.52 -5.69 13.27
N GLY A 382 6.15 -4.74 12.57
CA GLY A 382 7.51 -4.90 12.05
C GLY A 382 8.54 -5.12 13.15
N ARG A 383 8.48 -4.35 14.24
CA ARG A 383 9.38 -4.52 15.40
C ARG A 383 9.14 -5.84 16.13
N TYR A 384 7.89 -6.27 16.25
CA TYR A 384 7.58 -7.55 16.89
C TYR A 384 8.17 -8.75 16.13
N LEU A 385 8.04 -8.74 14.80
CA LEU A 385 8.62 -9.77 13.94
C LEU A 385 10.15 -9.77 13.97
N ASP A 386 10.77 -8.60 14.11
CA ASP A 386 12.23 -8.43 14.14
C ASP A 386 12.87 -8.88 15.47
N LEU A 387 12.14 -8.77 16.60
CA LEU A 387 12.73 -8.95 17.94
C LEU A 387 12.32 -10.24 18.68
N ILE A 388 11.11 -10.78 18.44
CA ILE A 388 10.51 -11.79 19.31
C ILE A 388 9.83 -12.92 18.51
N GLY A 389 8.95 -12.55 17.56
CA GLY A 389 8.43 -13.40 16.49
C GLY A 389 7.93 -14.82 16.82
N GLU A 390 7.24 -15.08 17.94
CA GLU A 390 6.54 -16.37 18.13
C GLU A 390 5.22 -16.39 17.34
N TYR A 391 4.93 -17.50 16.64
CA TYR A 391 3.76 -17.62 15.76
C TYR A 391 2.42 -17.23 16.42
N ILE A 392 2.17 -17.66 17.66
CA ILE A 392 0.92 -17.36 18.39
C ILE A 392 0.79 -15.87 18.69
N THR A 393 1.84 -15.28 19.25
CA THR A 393 1.82 -13.89 19.68
C THR A 393 1.84 -12.94 18.48
N SER A 394 2.55 -13.29 17.39
CA SER A 394 2.42 -12.61 16.09
C SER A 394 0.97 -12.63 15.62
N SER A 395 0.33 -13.81 15.64
CA SER A 395 -1.06 -13.96 15.19
C SER A 395 -2.01 -13.04 15.97
N LEU A 396 -1.92 -13.03 17.30
CA LEU A 396 -2.74 -12.17 18.16
C LEU A 396 -2.52 -10.69 17.86
N LEU A 397 -1.26 -10.26 17.63
CA LEU A 397 -0.93 -8.89 17.27
C LEU A 397 -1.55 -8.47 15.93
N PHE A 398 -1.43 -9.33 14.90
CA PHE A 398 -2.04 -9.09 13.60
C PHE A 398 -3.57 -9.02 13.68
N ALA A 399 -4.21 -9.97 14.38
CA ALA A 399 -5.66 -10.00 14.56
C ALA A 399 -6.15 -8.76 15.33
N GLY A 400 -5.51 -8.43 16.46
CA GLY A 400 -5.83 -7.25 17.26
C GLY A 400 -5.67 -5.96 16.48
N SER A 401 -4.60 -5.83 15.68
CA SER A 401 -4.36 -4.67 14.83
C SER A 401 -5.42 -4.51 13.74
N GLY A 402 -5.81 -5.62 13.08
CA GLY A 402 -6.88 -5.62 12.08
C GLY A 402 -8.23 -5.22 12.68
N ILE A 403 -8.59 -5.79 13.84
CA ILE A 403 -9.82 -5.44 14.57
C ILE A 403 -9.81 -3.97 14.98
N LEU A 404 -8.69 -3.48 15.52
CA LEU A 404 -8.54 -2.09 15.94
C LEU A 404 -8.76 -1.13 14.77
N ILE A 405 -8.09 -1.36 13.64
CA ILE A 405 -8.25 -0.52 12.43
C ILE A 405 -9.71 -0.52 11.96
N TRP A 406 -10.36 -1.69 11.93
CA TRP A 406 -11.74 -1.81 11.51
C TRP A 406 -12.71 -1.07 12.45
N LEU A 407 -12.55 -1.25 13.77
CA LEU A 407 -13.37 -0.60 14.79
C LEU A 407 -13.18 0.92 14.78
N LEU A 408 -11.93 1.39 14.68
CA LEU A 408 -11.63 2.82 14.57
C LEU A 408 -12.28 3.41 13.31
N ASN A 409 -12.19 2.70 12.17
CA ASN A 409 -12.84 3.15 10.95
C ASN A 409 -14.36 3.27 11.11
N LYS A 410 -15.00 2.28 11.73
CA LYS A 410 -16.45 2.28 12.00
C LYS A 410 -16.85 3.39 12.98
N TYR A 411 -16.06 3.59 14.04
CA TYR A 411 -16.26 4.69 15.00
C TYR A 411 -16.17 6.05 14.31
N TRP A 412 -15.17 6.24 13.44
CA TRP A 412 -15.02 7.47 12.69
C TRP A 412 -16.18 7.70 11.73
N GLU A 413 -16.59 6.68 10.98
CA GLU A 413 -17.75 6.75 10.07
C GLU A 413 -19.03 7.13 10.83
N LYS A 414 -19.24 6.60 12.05
CA LYS A 414 -20.41 6.91 12.87
C LYS A 414 -20.41 8.33 13.42
N ASN A 415 -19.26 8.83 13.90
CA ASN A 415 -19.21 10.09 14.65
C ASN A 415 -18.79 11.31 13.82
N TYR A 416 -18.11 11.10 12.71
CA TYR A 416 -17.57 12.16 11.85
C TYR A 416 -17.93 11.96 10.37
N GLY A 417 -18.61 10.86 10.01
CA GLY A 417 -19.18 10.71 8.67
C GLY A 417 -20.38 11.63 8.52
N GLN A 418 -20.21 12.77 7.83
CA GLN A 418 -21.35 13.57 7.42
C GLN A 418 -22.28 12.73 6.51
N PRO A 419 -23.61 12.88 6.66
CA PRO A 419 -24.61 12.05 6.01
C PRO A 419 -24.48 11.98 4.49
#